data_AF-X1RMT6-F1
#
_entry.id   AF-X1RMT6-F1
#
_cell.length_a   1.000
_cell.length_b   1.000
_cell.length_c   1.000
_cell.angle_alpha   90.00
_cell.angle_beta   90.00
_cell.angle_gamma   90.00
#
_symmetry.space_group_name_H-M   'P 1'
#
loop_
_entity.id
_entity.type
_entity.pdbx_description
1 polymer ?
#
loop_
_entity_poly.entity_id
_entity_poly.type
_entity_poly.pdbx_seq_one_letter_code
_entity_poly.pdbx_strand_id
1 'polypeptide(L)'
;RELAEEYGLNIRATIVNYFVLGTDPILQLTGPIDAMPEVLKRANMTFDDMSFIEINEAFSPVIYASCYELGLDWKDSRFNPWGGAIALGHPTGATGTRLIGPQMKFYILLTSQLLRG
;
A
#
# COMPACT_ATOMS: atom_id res chain seq x y z
N ARG A 1 2.97 3.69 -21.23
CA ARG A 1 3.59 2.45 -21.76
C ARG A 1 4.20 2.70 -23.12
N GLU A 2 3.43 3.16 -24.09
CA GLU A 2 3.87 3.50 -25.46
C GLU A 2 5.13 4.38 -25.51
N LEU A 3 5.16 5.49 -24.77
CA LEU A 3 6.37 6.33 -24.67
C LEU A 3 7.59 5.56 -24.14
N ALA A 4 7.43 4.71 -23.13
CA ALA A 4 8.55 3.94 -22.60
C ALA A 4 9.09 2.94 -23.64
N GLU A 5 8.22 2.36 -24.45
CA GLU A 5 8.58 1.46 -25.54
C GLU A 5 9.26 2.23 -26.70
N GLU A 6 8.76 3.42 -27.05
CA GLU A 6 9.36 4.33 -28.05
C GLU A 6 10.80 4.74 -27.68
N TYR A 7 11.04 5.06 -26.41
CA TYR A 7 12.36 5.45 -25.91
C TYR A 7 13.26 4.25 -25.51
N GLY A 8 12.81 3.01 -25.73
CA GLY A 8 13.59 1.80 -25.38
C GLY A 8 13.86 1.64 -23.88
N LEU A 9 12.98 2.17 -23.03
CA LEU A 9 13.11 2.12 -21.57
C LEU A 9 12.62 0.78 -21.01
N ASN A 10 13.38 0.24 -20.05
CA ASN A 10 12.98 -0.96 -19.32
C ASN A 10 11.87 -0.64 -18.31
N ILE A 11 10.63 -1.05 -18.61
CA ILE A 11 9.48 -0.89 -17.71
C ILE A 11 9.67 -1.81 -16.50
N ARG A 12 9.85 -1.22 -15.31
CA ARG A 12 10.07 -1.95 -14.05
C ARG A 12 8.77 -2.35 -13.35
N ALA A 13 7.74 -1.52 -13.46
CA ALA A 13 6.46 -1.67 -12.75
C ALA A 13 5.33 -0.98 -13.52
N THR A 14 4.08 -1.31 -13.20
CA THR A 14 2.89 -0.60 -13.67
C THR A 14 1.97 -0.33 -12.48
N ILE A 15 1.44 0.88 -12.39
CA ILE A 15 0.40 1.22 -11.41
C ILE A 15 -0.91 0.67 -11.96
N VAL A 16 -1.48 -0.33 -11.28
CA VAL A 16 -2.76 -0.94 -11.67
C VAL A 16 -3.93 -0.10 -11.19
N ASN A 17 -3.85 0.40 -9.96
CA ASN A 17 -4.89 1.24 -9.38
C ASN A 17 -4.35 2.11 -8.23
N TYR A 18 -5.09 3.15 -7.89
CA TYR A 18 -4.89 3.95 -6.69
C TYR A 18 -6.24 4.36 -6.10
N PHE A 19 -6.30 4.47 -4.78
CA PHE A 19 -7.50 4.91 -4.09
C PHE A 19 -7.13 5.78 -2.90
N VAL A 20 -7.89 6.85 -2.71
CA VAL A 20 -7.72 7.77 -1.58
C VAL A 20 -9.06 7.87 -0.87
N LEU A 21 -9.01 7.65 0.45
CA LEU A 21 -10.16 7.74 1.34
C LEU A 21 -9.87 8.77 2.43
N GLY A 22 -10.86 9.63 2.68
CA GLY A 22 -10.88 10.45 3.89
C GLY A 22 -11.62 9.71 5.00
N THR A 23 -11.01 9.61 6.17
CA THR A 23 -11.60 8.99 7.37
C THR A 23 -11.75 10.01 8.49
N ASP A 24 -12.47 9.65 9.55
CA ASP A 24 -12.50 10.44 10.79
C ASP A 24 -11.05 10.70 11.28
N PRO A 25 -10.66 11.97 11.56
CA PRO A 25 -9.34 12.31 12.08
C PRO A 25 -8.95 11.54 13.35
N ILE A 26 -9.93 11.18 14.18
CA ILE A 26 -9.73 10.38 15.40
C ILE A 26 -9.41 8.94 15.04
N LEU A 27 -10.05 8.39 14.01
CA LEU A 27 -9.90 7.00 13.56
C LEU A 27 -8.94 6.84 12.37
N GLN A 28 -8.15 7.86 12.03
CA GLN A 28 -7.30 7.87 10.83
C GLN A 28 -6.40 6.63 10.63
N LEU A 29 -6.04 5.96 11.72
CA LEU A 29 -5.23 4.74 11.70
C LEU A 29 -5.98 3.51 11.19
N THR A 30 -7.31 3.56 11.07
CA THR A 30 -8.13 2.51 10.45
C THR A 30 -8.26 2.67 8.95
N GLY A 31 -7.79 3.79 8.36
CA GLY A 31 -7.89 4.05 6.93
C GLY A 31 -7.45 2.90 6.02
N PRO A 32 -6.38 2.14 6.32
CA PRO A 32 -6.01 0.97 5.52
C PRO A 32 -7.08 -0.13 5.48
N ILE A 33 -7.82 -0.34 6.57
CA ILE A 33 -8.88 -1.35 6.68
C ILE A 33 -9.96 -1.08 5.63
N ASP A 34 -10.36 0.18 5.47
CA ASP A 34 -11.40 0.58 4.52
C ASP A 34 -10.87 0.73 3.09
N ALA A 35 -9.64 1.22 2.95
CA ALA A 35 -9.07 1.55 1.65
C ALA A 35 -8.62 0.31 0.85
N MET A 36 -8.09 -0.73 1.52
CA MET A 36 -7.56 -1.93 0.86
C MET A 36 -8.63 -2.73 0.09
N PRO A 37 -9.81 -3.05 0.66
CA PRO A 37 -10.85 -3.75 -0.08
C PRO A 37 -11.36 -2.94 -1.27
N GLU A 38 -11.50 -1.62 -1.12
CA GLU A 38 -12.01 -0.74 -2.18
C GLU A 38 -11.08 -0.64 -3.38
N VAL A 39 -9.76 -0.51 -3.15
CA VAL A 39 -8.80 -0.45 -4.25
C VAL A 39 -8.63 -1.79 -4.97
N LEU A 40 -8.70 -2.91 -4.23
CA LEU A 40 -8.70 -4.26 -4.81
C LEU A 40 -9.96 -4.50 -5.65
N LYS A 41 -11.12 -4.13 -5.14
CA LYS A 41 -12.40 -4.19 -5.86
C LYS A 41 -12.36 -3.37 -7.16
N ARG A 42 -11.85 -2.15 -7.12
CA ARG A 42 -11.68 -1.30 -8.32
C ARG A 42 -10.68 -1.88 -9.32
N ALA A 43 -9.67 -2.61 -8.84
CA ALA A 43 -8.70 -3.30 -9.67
C ALA A 43 -9.23 -4.66 -10.19
N ASN A 44 -10.40 -5.11 -9.72
CA ASN A 44 -10.92 -6.46 -9.93
C ASN A 44 -9.91 -7.54 -9.51
N MET A 45 -9.31 -7.35 -8.34
CA MET A 45 -8.31 -8.23 -7.74
C MET A 45 -8.72 -8.60 -6.32
N THR A 46 -8.04 -9.59 -5.77
CA THR A 46 -8.15 -10.05 -4.39
C THR A 46 -6.78 -9.99 -3.70
N PHE A 47 -6.75 -10.17 -2.37
CA PHE A 47 -5.48 -10.26 -1.64
C PHE A 47 -4.63 -11.45 -2.09
N ASP A 48 -5.23 -12.53 -2.60
CA ASP A 48 -4.50 -13.72 -3.08
C ASP A 48 -3.74 -13.45 -4.38
N ASP A 49 -4.16 -12.44 -5.15
CA ASP A 49 -3.45 -12.00 -6.36
C ASP A 49 -2.19 -11.18 -6.02
N MET A 50 -2.01 -10.78 -4.77
CA MET A 50 -0.87 -9.96 -4.32
C MET A 50 0.34 -10.84 -4.05
N SER A 51 1.47 -10.52 -4.69
CA SER A 51 2.76 -11.14 -4.36
C SER A 51 3.39 -10.53 -3.11
N PHE A 52 3.13 -9.25 -2.85
CA PHE A 52 3.61 -8.49 -1.70
C PHE A 52 2.56 -7.44 -1.33
N ILE A 53 2.46 -7.13 -0.04
CA ILE A 53 1.52 -6.14 0.51
C ILE A 53 2.33 -5.20 1.40
N GLU A 54 2.29 -3.91 1.09
CA GLU A 54 2.99 -2.89 1.86
C GLU A 54 1.96 -1.98 2.54
N ILE A 55 1.95 -2.00 3.86
CA ILE A 55 1.12 -1.12 4.69
C ILE A 55 2.06 -0.17 5.43
N ASN A 56 1.84 1.13 5.28
CA ASN A 56 2.62 2.12 6.00
C ASN A 56 2.48 1.95 7.52
N GLU A 57 3.58 1.59 8.19
CA GLU A 57 3.66 1.45 9.64
C GLU A 57 3.78 2.81 10.34
N ALA A 58 2.71 3.59 10.37
CA ALA A 58 2.68 4.75 11.26
C ALA A 58 2.87 4.31 12.73
N PHE A 59 2.27 3.18 13.11
CA PHE A 59 2.43 2.48 14.40
C PHE A 59 2.24 0.97 14.22
N SER A 60 2.88 0.13 15.04
CA SER A 60 2.79 -1.35 14.94
C SER A 60 1.37 -1.91 15.00
N PRO A 61 0.45 -1.36 15.80
CA PRO A 61 -0.93 -1.86 15.86
C PRO A 61 -1.70 -1.69 14.56
N VAL A 62 -1.31 -0.78 13.66
CA VAL A 62 -2.04 -0.51 12.40
C VAL A 62 -2.09 -1.74 11.51
N ILE A 63 -0.95 -2.43 11.34
CA ILE A 63 -0.89 -3.65 10.52
C ILE A 63 -1.68 -4.75 11.20
N TYR A 64 -1.44 -4.98 12.49
CA TYR A 64 -2.11 -6.05 13.21
C TYR A 64 -3.63 -5.86 13.19
N ALA A 65 -4.12 -4.65 13.46
CA ALA A 65 -5.54 -4.32 13.36
C ALA A 65 -6.06 -4.52 11.93
N SER A 66 -5.30 -4.11 10.92
CA SER A 66 -5.69 -4.29 9.52
C SER A 66 -5.82 -5.76 9.14
N CYS A 67 -4.86 -6.59 9.53
CA CYS A 67 -4.92 -8.03 9.28
C CYS A 67 -6.08 -8.68 10.05
N TYR A 68 -6.27 -8.31 11.32
CA TYR A 68 -7.33 -8.84 12.15
C TYR A 68 -8.73 -8.54 11.58
N GLU A 69 -9.01 -7.28 11.25
CA GLU A 69 -10.32 -6.85 10.73
C GLU A 69 -10.62 -7.41 9.33
N LEU A 70 -9.59 -7.60 8.51
CA LEU A 70 -9.74 -8.15 7.15
C LEU A 70 -9.64 -9.68 7.10
N GLY A 71 -9.48 -10.35 8.24
CA GLY A 71 -9.34 -11.81 8.31
C GLY A 71 -8.07 -12.34 7.62
N LEU A 72 -7.00 -11.54 7.57
CA LEU A 72 -5.71 -11.89 6.99
C LEU A 72 -4.78 -12.43 8.08
N ASP A 73 -3.90 -13.37 7.73
CA ASP A 73 -2.87 -13.84 8.65
C ASP A 73 -1.80 -12.75 8.82
N TRP A 74 -1.66 -12.22 10.04
CA TRP A 74 -0.63 -11.22 10.35
C TRP A 74 0.80 -11.75 10.22
N LYS A 75 0.98 -13.08 10.16
CA LYS A 75 2.26 -13.74 9.90
C LYS A 75 2.52 -14.01 8.42
N ASP A 76 1.60 -13.62 7.54
CA ASP A 76 1.78 -13.78 6.11
C ASP A 76 3.03 -13.01 5.65
N SER A 77 3.99 -13.75 5.11
CA SER A 77 5.29 -13.23 4.65
C SER A 77 5.19 -12.20 3.54
N ARG A 78 4.02 -12.03 2.92
CA ARG A 78 3.77 -11.01 1.91
C ARG A 78 3.68 -9.61 2.51
N PHE A 79 3.36 -9.47 3.80
CA PHE A 79 3.30 -8.16 4.47
C PHE A 79 4.69 -7.62 4.81
N ASN A 80 4.99 -6.42 4.31
CA ASN A 80 6.21 -5.64 4.60
C ASN A 80 7.52 -6.48 4.59
N PRO A 81 7.78 -7.31 3.56
CA PRO A 81 8.89 -8.26 3.56
C PRO A 81 10.27 -7.57 3.55
N TRP A 82 10.33 -6.30 3.19
CA TRP A 82 11.56 -5.48 3.24
C TRP A 82 11.69 -4.61 4.50
N GLY A 83 10.81 -4.81 5.48
CA GLY A 83 10.73 -4.06 6.73
C GLY A 83 9.93 -2.77 6.57
N GLY A 84 8.98 -2.53 7.47
CA GLY A 84 8.19 -1.30 7.43
C GLY A 84 8.85 -0.11 8.14
N ALA A 85 8.07 0.95 8.32
CA ALA A 85 8.57 2.22 8.83
C ALA A 85 9.10 2.16 10.27
N ILE A 86 8.77 1.13 11.06
CA ILE A 86 9.33 0.91 12.40
C ILE A 86 10.81 0.51 12.33
N ALA A 87 11.18 -0.32 11.36
CA ALA A 87 12.56 -0.79 11.19
C ALA A 87 13.44 0.22 10.43
N LEU A 88 12.84 1.02 9.55
CA LEU A 88 13.57 1.86 8.58
C LEU A 88 13.37 3.38 8.76
N GLY A 89 12.57 3.79 9.75
CA GLY A 89 12.21 5.19 10.00
C GLY A 89 11.17 5.74 9.03
N HIS A 90 10.51 6.84 9.42
CA HIS A 90 9.36 7.42 8.71
C HIS A 90 9.63 8.83 8.15
N PRO A 91 10.31 8.96 6.99
CA PRO A 91 10.29 10.19 6.22
C PRO A 91 8.93 10.29 5.50
N THR A 92 8.02 11.09 6.06
CA THR A 92 6.58 11.14 5.71
C THR A 92 6.31 11.30 4.21
N GLY A 93 7.12 12.12 3.50
CA GLY A 93 6.99 12.33 2.05
C GLY A 93 7.65 11.27 1.17
N ALA A 94 8.67 10.56 1.67
CA ALA A 94 9.44 9.58 0.89
C ALA A 94 8.92 8.14 1.06
N THR A 95 8.03 7.91 2.04
CA THR A 95 7.48 6.57 2.30
C THR A 95 6.70 6.04 1.10
N GLY A 96 5.84 6.87 0.47
CA GLY A 96 5.10 6.48 -0.73
C GLY A 96 6.00 6.09 -1.91
N THR A 97 7.13 6.78 -2.10
CA THR A 97 8.11 6.43 -3.14
C THR A 97 8.93 5.20 -2.77
N ARG A 98 9.18 4.96 -1.47
CA ARG A 98 9.93 3.79 -0.99
C ARG A 98 9.12 2.51 -1.10
N LEU A 99 7.83 2.55 -0.83
CA LEU A 99 6.94 1.39 -1.04
C LEU A 99 6.96 0.93 -2.50
N ILE A 100 7.27 1.82 -3.47
CA ILE A 100 7.35 1.53 -4.91
C ILE A 100 8.67 0.81 -5.31
N GLY A 101 9.51 0.38 -4.36
CA GLY A 101 10.87 -0.14 -4.56
C GLY A 101 11.17 -0.99 -5.83
N PRO A 102 12.45 -1.05 -6.27
CA PRO A 102 12.85 -1.28 -7.66
C PRO A 102 12.47 -2.62 -8.31
N GLN A 103 11.80 -3.56 -7.62
CA GLN A 103 11.58 -4.95 -8.07
C GLN A 103 10.10 -5.37 -8.20
N MET A 104 9.15 -4.46 -8.00
CA MET A 104 7.73 -4.84 -7.89
C MET A 104 7.00 -4.87 -9.24
N LYS A 105 6.23 -5.94 -9.45
CA LYS A 105 5.38 -6.10 -10.64
C LYS A 105 4.00 -5.48 -10.50
N PHE A 106 3.52 -5.19 -9.28
CA PHE A 106 2.18 -4.66 -9.02
C PHE A 106 2.17 -3.72 -7.81
N TYR A 107 1.45 -2.60 -7.91
CA TYR A 107 1.37 -1.59 -6.85
C TYR A 107 -0.07 -1.12 -6.64
N ILE A 108 -0.46 -1.05 -5.37
CA ILE A 108 -1.64 -0.39 -4.86
C ILE A 108 -1.15 0.61 -3.81
N LEU A 109 -1.19 1.91 -4.12
CA LEU A 109 -0.81 2.98 -3.20
C LEU A 109 -1.96 3.21 -2.21
N LEU A 110 -1.72 2.91 -0.94
CA LEU A 110 -2.63 3.23 0.16
C LEU A 110 -2.04 4.41 0.94
N THR A 111 -2.45 5.62 0.62
CA THR A 111 -2.11 6.80 1.42
C THR A 111 -3.39 7.43 1.95
N SER A 112 -3.61 7.34 3.26
CA SER A 112 -4.52 8.25 3.96
C SER A 112 -3.82 9.62 4.03
N GLN A 113 -4.16 10.54 3.13
CA GLN A 113 -3.77 11.94 3.32
C GLN A 113 -4.86 12.66 4.12
N LEU A 114 -4.42 13.44 5.11
CA LEU A 114 -5.20 14.46 5.78
C LEU A 114 -5.84 15.39 4.74
N LEU A 115 -7.09 15.15 4.37
CA LEU A 115 -7.92 16.19 3.80
C LEU A 115 -8.56 16.93 4.97
N ARG A 116 -7.93 18.05 5.35
CA ARG A 116 -8.56 19.04 6.24
C ARG A 116 -9.83 19.54 5.56
N GLY A 117 -10.98 19.26 6.17
CA GLY A 117 -12.23 20.02 6.02
C GLY A 117 -12.49 20.74 7.33
#